data_AF-A0A2D6TQH8-F1
#
_entry.id   AF-A0A2D6TQH8-F1
#
_cell.length_a   1.000
_cell.length_b   1.000
_cell.length_c   1.000
_cell.angle_alpha   90.00
_cell.angle_beta   90.00
_cell.angle_gamma   90.00
#
_symmetry.space_group_name_H-M   'P 1'
#
loop_
_entity.id
_entity.type
_entity.pdbx_description
1 polymer ?
#
loop_
_entity_poly.entity_id
_entity_poly.type
_entity_poly.pdbx_seq_one_letter_code
_entity_poly.pdbx_strand_id
1 'polypeptide(L)' 'MVDELKPIEKSWFTDRIRLGERYLRDCIDKIANKNAYAKNKIKKRQEKDEPEDGNPSPYDKLSISKEKPHSLDEEI' A
#
# COMPACT_ATOMS: atom_id res chain seq x y z
N MET A 1 2.49 -44.90 24.18
CA MET A 1 2.16 -45.55 22.90
C MET A 1 1.35 -44.55 22.10
N VAL A 2 1.71 -44.25 20.85
CA VAL A 2 0.81 -43.55 19.94
C VAL A 2 -0.19 -44.61 19.47
N ASP A 3 -1.47 -44.42 19.76
CA ASP A 3 -2.49 -45.36 19.33
C ASP A 3 -2.46 -45.49 17.80
N GLU A 4 -2.38 -46.72 17.32
CA GLU A 4 -2.38 -47.00 15.88
C GLU A 4 -3.74 -46.60 15.30
N LEU A 5 -3.77 -45.47 14.61
CA LEU A 5 -4.94 -45.02 13.89
C LEU A 5 -5.38 -46.08 12.88
N LYS A 6 -6.68 -46.38 12.88
CA LYS A 6 -7.27 -47.30 11.91
C LYS A 6 -7.08 -46.72 10.51
N PRO A 7 -6.93 -47.55 9.46
CA PRO A 7 -6.74 -47.08 8.09
C PRO A 7 -7.82 -46.07 7.63
N ILE A 8 -9.07 -46.26 8.06
CA ILE A 8 -10.20 -45.36 7.76
C ILE A 8 -9.98 -43.97 8.38
N GLU A 9 -9.51 -43.91 9.63
CA GLU A 9 -9.25 -42.67 10.34
C GLU A 9 -8.11 -41.91 9.66
N LYS A 10 -7.04 -42.61 9.26
CA LYS A 10 -5.92 -42.02 8.50
C LYS A 10 -6.39 -41.38 7.19
N SER A 11 -7.28 -42.05 6.45
CA SER A 11 -7.88 -41.49 5.22
C SER A 11 -8.66 -40.21 5.52
N TRP A 12 -9.53 -40.26 6.53
CA TRP A 12 -10.33 -39.11 6.97
C TRP A 12 -9.48 -37.91 7.42
N PHE A 13 -8.38 -38.16 8.12
CA PHE A 13 -7.44 -37.11 8.49
C PHE A 13 -6.74 -36.51 7.28
N THR A 14 -6.31 -37.36 6.34
CA THR A 14 -5.66 -36.92 5.10
C THR A 14 -6.59 -36.03 4.27
N ASP A 15 -7.86 -36.38 4.15
CA ASP A 15 -8.83 -35.59 3.39
C ASP A 15 -9.13 -34.25 4.06
N ARG A 16 -9.19 -34.21 5.40
CA ARG A 16 -9.31 -32.94 6.15
C ARG A 16 -8.10 -32.04 5.97
N ILE A 17 -6.89 -32.61 5.98
CA ILE A 17 -5.65 -31.85 5.72
C ILE A 17 -5.69 -31.26 4.30
N ARG A 18 -6.00 -32.09 3.29
CA ARG A 18 -6.12 -31.63 1.90
C ARG A 18 -7.15 -30.53 1.72
N LEU A 19 -8.28 -30.61 2.42
CA LEU A 19 -9.31 -29.56 2.39
C LEU A 19 -8.78 -28.25 2.99
N GLY A 20 -8.12 -28.33 4.14
CA GLY A 20 -7.50 -27.17 4.80
C GLY A 20 -6.42 -26.52 3.93
N GLU A 21 -5.56 -27.31 3.30
CA GLU A 21 -4.53 -26.81 2.38
C GLU A 21 -5.12 -26.07 1.18
N ARG A 22 -6.19 -26.62 0.56
CA ARG A 22 -6.90 -25.94 -0.54
C ARG A 22 -7.50 -24.62 -0.07
N TYR A 23 -8.18 -24.62 1.08
CA TYR A 23 -8.77 -23.40 1.64
C TYR A 23 -7.71 -22.31 1.90
N LEU A 24 -6.55 -22.69 2.44
CA LEU A 24 -5.46 -21.75 2.70
C LEU A 24 -4.86 -21.20 1.40
N ARG A 25 -4.67 -22.05 0.37
CA ARG A 25 -4.23 -21.60 -0.96
C ARG A 25 -5.21 -20.60 -1.57
N ASP A 26 -6.50 -20.89 -1.53
CA ASP A 26 -7.53 -19.98 -2.03
C ASP A 26 -7.52 -18.63 -1.27
N CYS A 27 -7.29 -18.66 0.05
CA CYS A 27 -7.14 -17.44 0.84
C CYS A 27 -5.92 -16.62 0.40
N ILE A 28 -4.78 -17.28 0.21
CA ILE A 28 -3.54 -16.63 -0.27
C ILE A 28 -3.77 -16.03 -1.65
N ASP A 29 -4.38 -16.77 -2.57
CA ASP A 29 -4.66 -16.30 -3.93
C ASP A 29 -5.61 -15.11 -3.92
N LYS A 30 -6.64 -15.11 -3.06
CA LYS A 30 -7.52 -13.94 -2.88
C LYS A 30 -6.76 -12.73 -2.37
N ILE A 31 -5.84 -12.89 -1.42
CA ILE A 31 -5.02 -11.79 -0.90
C ILE A 31 -4.04 -11.29 -1.97
N ALA A 32 -3.35 -12.20 -2.65
CA ALA A 32 -2.39 -11.90 -3.71
C ALA A 32 -3.06 -11.17 -4.88
N ASN A 33 -4.24 -11.62 -5.32
CA ASN A 33 -4.99 -11.00 -6.42
C ASN A 33 -5.58 -9.63 -6.02
N LYS A 34 -6.06 -9.46 -4.78
CA LYS A 34 -6.45 -8.14 -4.25
C LYS A 34 -5.27 -7.17 -4.27
N ASN A 35 -4.09 -7.64 -3.86
CA ASN A 35 -2.87 -6.84 -3.86
C ASN A 35 -2.38 -6.54 -5.28
N ALA A 36 -2.51 -7.46 -6.23
CA ALA A 36 -2.18 -7.23 -7.64
C ALA A 36 -3.09 -6.16 -8.26
N TYR A 37 -4.39 -6.22 -7.98
CA TYR A 37 -5.34 -5.21 -8.43
C TYR A 37 -5.07 -3.83 -7.80
N ALA A 38 -4.77 -3.78 -6.51
CA ALA A 38 -4.39 -2.54 -5.82
C ALA A 38 -3.08 -1.96 -6.36
N LYS A 39 -2.05 -2.78 -6.60
CA LYS A 39 -0.78 -2.35 -7.20
C LYS A 39 -0.97 -1.82 -8.62
N ASN A 40 -1.80 -2.47 -9.44
CA ASN A 40 -2.11 -1.99 -10.79
C ASN A 40 -2.90 -0.68 -10.77
N LYS A 41 -3.80 -0.49 -9.79
CA LYS A 41 -4.49 0.80 -9.58
C LYS A 41 -3.53 1.91 -9.14
N ILE A 42 -2.59 1.62 -8.26
CA ILE A 42 -1.57 2.57 -7.80
C ILE A 42 -0.67 3.00 -8.96
N LYS A 43 -0.18 2.05 -9.78
CA LYS A 43 0.62 2.36 -10.97
C LYS A 43 -0.13 3.24 -11.98
N LYS A 44 -1.40 2.93 -12.26
CA LYS A 44 -2.25 3.77 -13.13
C LYS A 44 -2.53 5.17 -12.59
N ARG A 45 -2.48 5.36 -11.25
CA ARG A 45 -2.63 6.67 -10.64
C ARG A 45 -1.32 7.47 -10.75
N GLN A 46 -0.18 6.82 -10.54
CA GLN A 46 1.14 7.43 -10.72
C GLN A 46 1.43 7.83 -12.18
N GLU A 47 0.99 7.07 -13.18
CA GLU A 47 1.07 7.46 -14.60
C GLU A 47 0.20 8.67 -14.97
N LYS A 48 -0.80 9.02 -14.14
CA LYS A 48 -1.61 10.23 -14.31
C LYS A 48 -1.15 11.41 -13.46
N ASP A 49 -0.17 11.19 -12.58
CA ASP A 49 0.44 12.20 -11.72
C ASP A 49 1.82 12.62 -12.28
N GLU A 50 2.03 12.53 -13.61
CA GLU A 50 3.03 13.43 -14.22
C GLU A 50 2.49 14.86 -14.07
N PRO A 51 3.26 15.80 -13.51
CA PRO A 51 2.84 17.17 -13.45
C PRO A 51 2.96 17.73 -14.87
N GLU A 52 1.85 17.80 -15.61
CA GLU A 52 1.71 18.92 -16.54
C GLU A 52 1.66 20.18 -15.66
N ASP A 53 2.84 20.74 -15.46
CA ASP A 53 3.13 22.04 -14.90
C ASP A 53 2.39 23.10 -15.72
N GLY A 54 1.11 23.31 -15.40
CA GLY A 54 0.18 24.10 -16.19
C GLY A 54 -0.80 24.94 -15.36
N ASN A 55 -0.63 25.00 -14.03
CA ASN A 55 -1.38 25.94 -13.20
C ASN A 55 -0.41 26.83 -12.44
N PRO A 56 -0.09 28.04 -12.94
CA PRO A 56 0.62 29.01 -12.13
C PRO A 56 -0.23 29.31 -10.90
N SER A 57 0.36 29.18 -9.72
CA SER A 57 -0.31 29.57 -8.48
C SER A 57 -0.74 31.03 -8.63
N PRO A 58 -1.97 31.41 -8.22
CA PRO A 58 -2.43 32.80 -8.28
C PRO A 58 -1.49 33.78 -7.56
N TYR A 59 -0.62 33.26 -6.69
CA TYR A 59 0.33 34.01 -5.88
C TYR A 59 1.73 34.10 -6.50
N ASP A 60 2.04 33.41 -7.60
CA ASP A 60 3.38 33.44 -8.25
C ASP A 60 3.74 34.81 -8.82
N LYS A 61 2.74 35.68 -9.05
CA LYS A 61 2.94 37.05 -9.53
C LYS A 61 3.08 38.09 -8.40
N LEU A 62 3.00 37.67 -7.13
CA LEU A 62 3.13 38.57 -6.01
C LEU A 62 4.61 38.65 -5.60
N SER A 63 5.34 39.59 -6.21
CA SER A 63 6.64 39.99 -5.68
C SER A 63 6.43 40.71 -4.36
N ILE A 64 6.64 40.02 -3.25
CA ILE A 64 6.70 40.63 -1.92
C ILE A 64 7.92 41.56 -1.93
N SER A 65 7.68 42.87 -1.90
CA SER A 65 8.73 43.86 -1.69
C SER A 65 9.44 43.50 -0.39
N LYS A 66 10.73 43.16 -0.47
CA LYS A 66 11.55 42.94 0.72
C LYS A 66 11.64 44.27 1.46
N GLU A 67 10.81 44.46 2.47
CA GLU A 67 10.96 45.58 3.39
C GLU A 67 12.38 45.55 3.95
N LYS A 68 12.99 46.74 4.00
CA LYS A 68 14.34 46.94 4.50
C LYS A 68 14.35 46.46 5.95
N PRO A 69 15.25 45.55 6.36
CA PRO A 69 15.30 45.14 7.76
C PRO A 69 15.53 46.39 8.60
N HIS A 70 14.64 46.64 9.55
CA HIS A 70 14.85 47.68 10.56
C HIS A 70 16.11 47.29 11.34
N SER A 71 17.19 48.06 11.16
CA SER A 71 18.38 47.98 12.01
C SER A 71 17.96 48.46 13.39
N LEU A 72 18.13 47.58 14.39
CA LEU A 72 17.97 47.88 15.80
C LEU A 72 19.32 48.27 16.42
N ASP A 73 20.18 48.95 15.67
CA ASP A 73 21.43 49.50 16.18
C ASP A 73 21.25 51.01 16.42
N GLU A 74 20.34 51.37 17.33
CA GLU A 74 20.48 52.61 18.08
C GLU A 74 21.32 52.28 19.31
N GLU A 75 22.61 52.62 19.25
CA GLU A 75 23.47 52.71 20.43
C GLU A 75 22.84 53.70 21.42
N ILE A 76 22.51 53.21 22.62
CA ILE A 76 22.35 54.03 23.83
C ILE A 76 23.39 53.55 24.84
#